data_AF-A0A6N3X6Z4-F1
#
_entry.id   AF-A0A6N3X6Z4-F1
#
_cell.length_a   1.000
_cell.length_b   1.000
_cell.length_c   1.000
_cell.angle_alpha   90.00
_cell.angle_beta   90.00
_cell.angle_gamma   90.00
#
_symmetry.space_group_name_H-M   'P 1'
#
loop_
_entity.id
_entity.type
_entity.pdbx_description
1 polymer ?
#
loop_
_entity_poly.entity_id
_entity_poly.type
_entity_poly.pdbx_seq_one_letter_code
_entity_poly.pdbx_strand_id
1 'polypeptide(L)' 'TLSEVTQLAPGVIRMTPAAPIPQAETIVVELKMRNPASGFYQFNGYATAPGQVQIPAYQGSWLVEIE' A
#
# COMPACT_ATOMS: atom_id res chain seq x y z
N THR A 1 -2.27 10.57 -8.99
CA THR A 1 -3.58 10.53 -8.28
C THR A 1 -4.17 9.14 -8.39
N LEU A 2 -4.93 8.69 -7.39
CA LEU A 2 -5.59 7.36 -7.40
C LEU A 2 -6.96 7.46 -8.09
N SER A 3 -7.31 6.47 -8.92
CA SER A 3 -8.65 6.31 -9.49
C SER A 3 -9.57 5.51 -8.59
N GLU A 4 -9.02 4.59 -7.80
CA GLU A 4 -9.80 3.71 -6.93
C GLU A 4 -9.03 3.36 -5.65
N VAL A 5 -9.75 3.32 -4.53
CA VAL A 5 -9.28 2.79 -3.24
C VAL A 5 -10.36 1.87 -2.69
N THR A 6 -10.06 0.57 -2.60
CA THR A 6 -11.04 -0.46 -2.23
C THR A 6 -10.48 -1.36 -1.14
N GLN A 7 -11.27 -1.57 -0.08
CA GLN A 7 -10.97 -2.57 0.94
C GLN A 7 -11.40 -3.95 0.42
N LEU A 8 -10.44 -4.86 0.24
CA LEU A 8 -10.73 -6.21 -0.28
C LEU A 8 -11.07 -7.20 0.83
N ALA A 9 -10.46 -7.02 2.00
CA ALA A 9 -10.63 -7.85 3.19
C ALA A 9 -10.24 -7.03 4.43
N PRO A 10 -10.51 -7.51 5.66
CA PRO A 10 -9.95 -6.89 6.86
C PRO A 10 -8.42 -6.78 6.73
N GLY A 11 -7.89 -5.56 6.84
CA GLY A 11 -6.46 -5.27 6.75
C GLY A 11 -5.86 -5.28 5.33
N VAL A 12 -6.67 -5.42 4.28
CA VAL A 12 -6.18 -5.40 2.88
C VAL A 12 -6.85 -4.26 2.10
N ILE A 13 -6.03 -3.30 1.67
CA ILE A 13 -6.45 -2.16 0.85
C ILE A 13 -5.79 -2.28 -0.52
N ARG A 14 -6.59 -2.20 -1.58
CA ARG A 14 -6.12 -2.06 -2.96
C ARG A 14 -6.24 -0.60 -3.39
N MET A 15 -5.17 -0.08 -3.98
CA MET A 15 -5.10 1.26 -4.53
C MET A 15 -4.74 1.16 -6.01
N THR A 16 -5.53 1.81 -6.86
CA THR A 16 -5.31 1.83 -8.31
C THR A 16 -4.93 3.25 -8.72
N PRO A 17 -3.74 3.48 -9.28
CA PRO A 17 -3.37 4.75 -9.89
C PRO A 17 -4.29 5.08 -11.07
N ALA A 18 -4.63 6.36 -11.27
CA ALA A 18 -5.45 6.80 -12.39
C ALA A 18 -4.74 6.67 -13.76
N ALA A 19 -3.41 6.61 -13.76
CA ALA A 19 -2.57 6.35 -14.91
C ALA A 19 -1.32 5.56 -14.46
N PRO A 20 -0.62 4.87 -15.38
CA PRO A 20 0.66 4.23 -15.07
C PRO A 20 1.63 5.22 -14.44
N ILE A 21 2.36 4.80 -13.40
CA ILE A 21 3.35 5.64 -12.73
C ILE A 21 4.64 5.66 -13.57
N PRO A 22 5.10 6.83 -14.04
CA PRO A 22 6.35 6.93 -14.78
C PRO A 22 7.54 6.44 -13.95
N GLN A 23 8.53 5.83 -14.60
CA GLN A 23 9.69 5.24 -13.91
C GLN A 23 10.52 6.27 -13.11
N ALA A 24 10.51 7.54 -13.53
CA ALA A 24 11.20 8.63 -12.86
C ALA A 24 10.40 9.26 -11.69
N GLU A 25 9.17 8.81 -11.47
CA GLU A 25 8.28 9.37 -10.46
C GLU A 25 8.11 8.42 -9.28
N THR A 26 7.80 9.01 -8.12
CA THR A 26 7.50 8.27 -6.88
C THR A 26 6.07 8.54 -6.48
N ILE A 27 5.37 7.49 -6.01
CA ILE A 27 4.08 7.65 -5.35
C ILE A 27 4.25 7.62 -3.83
N VAL A 28 3.57 8.53 -3.17
CA VAL A 28 3.44 8.53 -1.71
C VAL A 28 2.04 8.07 -1.35
N VAL A 29 1.95 7.10 -0.45
CA VAL A 29 0.69 6.67 0.15
C VAL A 29 0.62 7.29 1.54
N GLU A 30 -0.37 8.16 1.73
CA GLU A 30 -0.65 8.73 3.04
C GLU A 30 -1.80 7.96 3.70
N LEU A 31 -1.53 7.41 4.88
CA LEU A 31 -2.49 6.65 5.67
C LEU A 31 -2.78 7.41 6.96
N LYS A 32 -4.05 7.74 7.20
CA LYS A 32 -4.48 8.22 8.52
C LYS A 32 -4.71 7.03 9.42
N MET A 33 -3.96 6.96 10.52
CA MET A 33 -3.98 5.82 11.43
C MET A 33 -4.17 6.30 12.86
N ARG A 34 -4.81 5.47 13.68
CA ARG A 34 -4.86 5.65 15.13
C ARG A 34 -3.74 4.83 15.74
N ASN A 35 -3.05 5.35 16.75
CA ASN A 35 -2.03 4.60 17.49
C ASN A 35 -2.60 3.30 18.07
N PRO A 36 -1.83 2.19 18.04
CA PRO A 36 -2.24 0.97 18.71
C PRO A 36 -2.33 1.24 20.22
N ALA A 37 -3.37 0.72 20.88
CA ALA A 37 -3.49 0.81 22.35
C ALA A 37 -2.51 -0.12 23.07
N SER A 38 -2.19 -1.25 22.43
CA SER A 38 -1.11 -2.17 22.78
C SER A 38 -0.63 -2.89 21.51
N GLY A 39 0.64 -3.27 21.45
CA GLY A 39 1.25 -3.94 20.31
C GLY A 39 1.71 -2.98 19.20
N PHE A 40 1.72 -3.46 17.95
CA PHE A 40 2.25 -2.74 16.80
C PHE A 40 1.33 -2.89 15.57
N TYR A 41 1.47 -1.98 14.61
CA TYR A 41 0.98 -2.18 13.25
C TYR A 41 2.13 -2.56 12.33
N GLN A 42 1.88 -3.51 11.42
CA GLN A 42 2.79 -3.84 10.33
C GLN A 42 2.07 -3.63 9.00
N PHE A 43 2.69 -2.85 8.13
CA PHE A 43 2.24 -2.59 6.77
C PHE A 43 3.14 -3.31 5.79
N ASN A 44 2.57 -4.05 4.86
CA ASN A 44 3.31 -4.72 3.80
C ASN A 44 2.83 -4.15 2.46
N GLY A 45 3.76 -3.60 1.69
CA GLY A 45 3.48 -3.01 0.39
C GLY A 45 3.69 -4.01 -0.74
N TYR A 46 2.73 -4.09 -1.65
CA TYR A 46 2.84 -4.91 -2.86
C TYR A 46 2.38 -4.08 -4.07
N ALA A 47 3.05 -4.24 -5.21
CA ALA A 47 2.68 -3.56 -6.45
C ALA A 47 2.69 -4.52 -7.65
N THR A 48 1.80 -4.27 -8.60
CA THR A 48 1.74 -4.95 -9.89
C THR A 48 1.69 -3.90 -10.99
N ALA A 49 2.38 -4.16 -12.10
CA ALA A 49 2.25 -3.37 -13.31
C ALA A 49 1.30 -4.06 -14.30
N PRO A 50 0.53 -3.30 -15.11
CA PRO A 50 -0.29 -3.87 -16.18
C PRO A 50 0.57 -4.73 -17.13
N GLY A 51 0.11 -5.95 -17.43
CA GLY A 51 0.83 -6.86 -18.31
C GLY A 51 1.97 -7.67 -17.65
N GLN A 52 2.29 -7.43 -16.37
CA GLN A 52 3.14 -8.33 -15.60
C GLN A 52 2.35 -9.52 -15.01
N VAL A 53 3.09 -10.57 -14.66
CA VAL A 53 2.57 -11.80 -14.04
C VAL A 53 1.66 -11.46 -12.85
N GLN A 54 0.60 -12.24 -12.63
CA GLN A 54 -0.41 -12.02 -11.57
C GLN A 54 0.10 -12.06 -10.11
N ILE A 55 1.41 -12.14 -9.88
CA ILE A 55 2.01 -12.16 -8.55
C ILE A 55 2.49 -10.75 -8.21
N PRO A 56 1.89 -10.08 -7.20
CA PRO A 56 2.36 -8.78 -6.74
C PRO A 56 3.80 -8.81 -6.24
N ALA A 57 4.62 -7.89 -6.76
CA ALA A 57 5.99 -7.71 -6.30
C ALA A 57 5.98 -7.00 -4.94
N TYR A 58 6.66 -7.60 -3.96
CA TYR A 58 6.85 -7.00 -2.64
C TYR A 58 7.69 -5.73 -2.74
N GLN A 59 7.22 -4.65 -2.12
CA GLN A 59 7.84 -3.32 -2.15
C GLN A 59 8.53 -2.98 -0.84
N GLY A 60 8.08 -3.56 0.28
CA GLY A 60 8.64 -3.25 1.58
C GLY A 60 7.67 -3.52 2.73
N SER A 61 8.20 -3.40 3.94
CA SER A 61 7.45 -3.48 5.18
C SER A 61 7.77 -2.29 6.06
N TRP A 62 6.76 -1.80 6.77
CA TRP A 62 6.88 -0.73 7.74
C TRP A 62 6.24 -1.17 9.05
N LEU A 63 6.98 -1.01 10.15
CA LEU A 63 6.51 -1.30 11.49
C LEU A 63 6.23 0.04 12.19
N VAL A 64 5.06 0.14 12.82
CA VAL A 64 4.73 1.24 13.72
C VAL A 64 4.43 0.64 15.08
N GLU A 65 5.41 0.72 15.96
CA GLU A 65 5.34 0.37 17.36
C GLU A 65 5.47 1.65 18.19
N ILE A 66 4.70 1.74 19.26
CA ILE A 66 4.71 2.90 20.15
C ILE A 66 4.93 2.36 21.57
N GLU A 67 6.04 2.78 22.17
CA GLU A 67 6.35 2.62 23.60
C GLU A 67 5.69 3.72 24.44
#